data_AF-A0A850MVK8-F1
#
_entry.id   AF-A0A850MVK8-F1
#
_cell.length_a   1.000
_cell.length_b   1.000
_cell.length_c   1.000
_cell.angle_alpha   90.00
_cell.angle_beta   90.00
_cell.angle_gamma   90.00
#
_symmetry.space_group_name_H-M   'P 1'
#
loop_
_entity.id
_entity.type
_entity.pdbx_description
1 polymer ?
#
loop_
_entity_poly.entity_id
_entity_poly.type
_entity_poly.pdbx_seq_one_letter_code
_entity_poly.pdbx_strand_id
1 'polypeptide(L)'
;MSVEDIDVYRELQEHMDQMPIGFPATRSGIELRILKRLFTPEEAKIATKLRYSAEITEPLESIYERVKEIGISIGELEKILDNMVKKGTLLYKKEGDKKYYANALLAVGIAEFQLKSFDKEFL
;
A
#
# COMPACT_ATOMS: atom_id res chain seq x y z
N MET A 1 -5.89 14.92 -13.75
CA MET A 1 -5.03 14.57 -12.59
C MET A 1 -4.71 15.84 -11.85
N SER A 2 -4.90 15.87 -10.54
CA SER A 2 -4.45 17.01 -9.75
C SER A 2 -2.94 16.91 -9.51
N VAL A 3 -2.30 18.04 -9.18
CA VAL A 3 -0.88 18.06 -8.77
C VAL A 3 -0.70 17.29 -7.45
N GLU A 4 -1.69 17.36 -6.57
CA GLU A 4 -1.73 16.66 -5.27
C GLU A 4 -1.71 15.14 -5.43
N ASP A 5 -2.40 14.59 -6.43
CA ASP A 5 -2.34 13.15 -6.73
C ASP A 5 -0.93 12.71 -7.12
N ILE A 6 -0.18 13.54 -7.85
CA ILE A 6 1.18 13.18 -8.28
C ILE A 6 2.11 13.13 -7.09
N ASP A 7 1.93 14.04 -6.13
CA ASP A 7 2.74 14.15 -4.93
C ASP A 7 2.58 12.90 -4.04
N VAL A 8 1.34 12.47 -3.77
CA VAL A 8 1.08 11.31 -2.90
C VAL A 8 1.67 9.99 -3.42
N TYR A 9 1.66 9.77 -4.74
CA TYR A 9 2.28 8.55 -5.30
C TYR A 9 3.80 8.63 -5.28
N ARG A 10 4.39 9.82 -5.33
CA ARG A 10 5.83 10.00 -5.17
C ARG A 10 6.25 9.75 -3.72
N GLU A 11 5.52 10.31 -2.76
CA GLU A 11 5.71 10.02 -1.33
C GLU A 11 5.61 8.52 -1.04
N LEU A 12 4.61 7.84 -1.61
CA LEU A 12 4.47 6.40 -1.46
C LEU A 12 5.65 5.65 -2.07
N GLN A 13 6.10 6.04 -3.27
CA GLN A 13 7.28 5.43 -3.89
C GLN A 13 8.52 5.57 -3.00
N GLU A 14 8.80 6.77 -2.49
CA GLU A 14 9.94 7.04 -1.61
C GLU A 14 9.83 6.23 -0.31
N HIS A 15 8.63 6.13 0.27
CA HIS A 15 8.38 5.30 1.44
C HIS A 15 8.67 3.82 1.18
N MET A 16 8.23 3.28 0.04
CA MET A 16 8.51 1.90 -0.37
C MET A 16 10.00 1.68 -0.70
N ASP A 17 10.71 2.73 -1.15
CA ASP A 17 12.13 2.65 -1.48
C ASP A 17 13.05 2.57 -0.25
N GLN A 18 12.54 2.91 0.95
CA GLN A 18 13.26 2.69 2.21
C GLN A 18 13.20 1.22 2.70
N MET A 19 12.48 0.34 2.00
CA MET A 19 12.37 -1.08 2.33
C MET A 19 13.61 -1.87 1.90
N PRO A 20 13.90 -3.05 2.50
CA PRO A 20 15.10 -3.83 2.18
C PRO A 20 15.29 -4.20 0.70
N ILE A 21 14.21 -4.38 -0.06
CA ILE A 21 14.24 -4.69 -1.50
C ILE A 21 14.24 -3.39 -2.35
N GLY A 22 13.83 -2.25 -1.78
CA GLY A 22 13.66 -0.99 -2.48
C GLY A 22 12.50 -0.97 -3.48
N PHE A 23 12.17 0.23 -3.94
CA PHE A 23 11.18 0.50 -4.99
C PHE A 23 11.57 1.83 -5.68
N PRO A 24 12.70 1.83 -6.43
CA PRO A 24 13.37 3.07 -6.81
C PRO A 24 12.61 3.84 -7.88
N ALA A 25 12.79 5.16 -7.89
CA ALA A 25 12.31 6.01 -8.96
C ALA A 25 12.95 5.61 -10.30
N THR A 26 12.15 5.60 -11.38
CA THR A 26 12.63 5.26 -12.72
C THR A 26 12.49 6.44 -13.66
N ARG A 27 13.35 6.51 -14.69
CA ARG A 27 13.25 7.54 -15.74
C ARG A 27 11.96 7.45 -16.55
N SER A 28 11.38 6.26 -16.68
CA SER A 28 10.13 6.04 -17.40
C SER A 28 8.89 6.35 -16.56
N GLY A 29 9.03 6.53 -15.25
CA GLY A 29 7.91 6.71 -14.32
C GLY A 29 7.04 5.46 -14.18
N ILE A 30 7.53 4.28 -14.56
CA ILE A 30 6.75 3.02 -14.51
C ILE A 30 6.35 2.67 -13.07
N GLU A 31 7.18 3.01 -12.09
CA GLU A 31 6.92 2.80 -10.66
C GLU A 31 5.67 3.55 -10.22
N LEU A 32 5.49 4.80 -10.64
CA LEU A 32 4.28 5.58 -10.32
C LEU A 32 3.04 5.02 -11.01
N ARG A 33 3.18 4.49 -12.24
CA ARG A 33 2.07 3.86 -12.97
C ARG A 33 1.60 2.60 -12.27
N ILE A 34 2.54 1.81 -11.73
CA ILE A 34 2.22 0.63 -10.92
C ILE A 34 1.48 1.05 -9.65
N LEU A 35 2.00 2.02 -8.89
CA LEU A 35 1.34 2.49 -7.66
C LEU A 35 -0.09 3.01 -7.92
N LYS A 36 -0.28 3.78 -8.99
CA LYS A 36 -1.62 4.27 -9.42
C LYS A 36 -2.60 3.16 -9.77
N ARG A 37 -2.11 2.01 -10.21
CA ARG A 37 -2.95 0.85 -10.52
C ARG A 37 -3.35 0.08 -9.27
N LEU A 38 -2.47 0.07 -8.27
CA LEU A 38 -2.66 -0.67 -7.02
C LEU A 38 -3.44 0.12 -5.97
N PHE A 39 -3.21 1.44 -5.90
CA PHE A 39 -3.73 2.31 -4.85
C PHE A 39 -4.55 3.46 -5.43
N THR A 40 -5.70 3.72 -4.81
CA THR A 40 -6.34 5.04 -4.86
C THR A 40 -5.46 6.09 -4.16
N PRO A 41 -5.66 7.40 -4.41
CA PRO A 41 -4.90 8.43 -3.71
C PRO A 41 -5.03 8.35 -2.18
N GLU A 42 -6.22 8.00 -1.68
CA GLU A 42 -6.49 7.80 -0.25
C GLU A 42 -5.71 6.60 0.32
N GLU A 43 -5.78 5.44 -0.35
CA GLU A 43 -5.03 4.25 0.06
C GLU A 43 -3.51 4.51 0.00
N ALA A 44 -3.05 5.25 -1.01
CA ALA A 44 -1.63 5.61 -1.13
C ALA A 44 -1.18 6.47 0.05
N LYS A 45 -1.97 7.48 0.42
CA LYS A 45 -1.71 8.34 1.58
C LYS A 45 -1.67 7.55 2.89
N ILE A 46 -2.55 6.57 3.07
CA ILE A 46 -2.55 5.70 4.26
C ILE A 46 -1.32 4.79 4.25
N ALA A 47 -0.99 4.22 3.09
CA ALA A 47 0.16 3.32 2.94
C ALA A 47 1.50 4.00 3.31
N THR A 48 1.65 5.32 3.09
CA THR A 48 2.85 6.07 3.54
C THR A 48 3.00 6.16 5.06
N LYS A 49 1.93 5.89 5.82
CA LYS A 49 1.89 5.93 7.29
C LYS A 49 1.97 4.55 7.94
N LEU A 50 1.97 3.48 7.14
CA LEU A 50 2.16 2.13 7.60
C LEU A 50 3.65 1.84 7.75
N ARG A 51 4.01 1.00 8.74
CA ARG A 51 5.38 0.51 8.83
C ARG A 51 5.59 -0.67 7.88
N TYR A 52 6.84 -0.86 7.49
CA TYR A 52 7.29 -2.02 6.76
C TYR A 52 8.17 -2.88 7.67
N SER A 53 7.78 -4.13 7.88
CA SER A 53 8.61 -5.13 8.52
C SER A 53 8.07 -6.51 8.15
N ALA A 54 8.97 -7.43 7.79
CA ALA A 54 8.62 -8.83 7.55
C ALA A 54 8.06 -9.52 8.82
N GLU A 55 8.32 -8.96 10.00
CA GLU A 55 7.97 -9.55 11.29
C GLU A 55 6.88 -8.76 12.06
N ILE A 56 6.49 -7.56 11.62
CA ILE A 56 5.65 -6.66 12.42
C ILE A 56 4.48 -6.13 11.58
N THR A 57 3.36 -6.87 11.63
CA THR A 57 2.04 -6.29 11.38
C THR A 57 1.63 -5.44 12.58
N GLU A 58 1.04 -4.28 12.35
CA GLU A 58 0.62 -3.34 13.40
C GLU A 58 -0.90 -3.43 13.65
N PRO A 59 -1.37 -3.32 14.91
CA PRO A 59 -2.80 -3.36 15.19
C PRO A 59 -3.53 -2.14 14.61
N LEU A 60 -4.79 -2.34 14.22
CA LEU A 60 -5.67 -1.31 13.65
C LEU A 60 -5.64 0.00 14.44
N GLU A 61 -5.72 -0.09 15.78
CA GLU A 61 -5.78 1.07 16.67
C GLU A 61 -4.47 1.88 16.62
N SER A 62 -3.31 1.21 16.54
CA SER A 62 -2.02 1.90 16.42
C SER A 62 -1.84 2.60 15.07
N ILE A 63 -2.42 2.04 14.01
CA ILE A 63 -2.45 2.69 12.69
C ILE A 63 -3.38 3.91 12.76
N TYR A 64 -4.57 3.74 13.34
CA TYR A 64 -5.56 4.80 13.50
C TYR A 64 -4.99 6.03 14.19
N GLU A 65 -4.24 5.86 15.28
CA GLU A 65 -3.61 6.97 15.99
C GLU A 65 -2.68 7.82 15.10
N ARG A 66 -2.07 7.23 14.06
CA ARG A 66 -1.21 7.97 13.12
C ARG A 66 -1.95 8.61 11.96
N VAL A 67 -3.11 8.08 11.59
CA VAL A 67 -3.83 8.52 10.39
C VAL A 67 -5.08 9.35 10.70
N LYS A 68 -5.59 9.35 11.94
CA LYS A 68 -6.82 10.06 12.32
C LYS A 68 -6.88 11.54 11.94
N GLU A 69 -5.73 12.22 11.84
CA GLU A 69 -5.63 13.62 11.41
C GLU A 69 -6.06 13.84 9.94
N ILE A 70 -6.22 12.77 9.14
CA ILE A 70 -6.75 12.84 7.77
C ILE A 70 -8.29 12.85 7.74
N GLY A 71 -8.96 12.82 8.89
CA GLY A 71 -10.41 12.98 9.00
C GLY A 71 -11.24 11.72 8.79
N ILE A 72 -10.63 10.53 8.86
CA ILE A 72 -11.33 9.24 8.76
C ILE A 72 -11.61 8.65 10.14
N SER A 73 -12.71 7.93 10.29
CA SER A 73 -13.01 7.12 11.48
C SER A 73 -12.23 5.80 11.46
N ILE A 74 -12.11 5.15 12.63
CA ILE A 74 -11.46 3.84 12.74
C ILE A 74 -12.17 2.75 11.90
N GLY A 75 -13.50 2.81 11.79
CA GLY A 75 -14.27 1.87 10.98
C GLY A 75 -14.12 2.11 9.48
N GLU A 76 -13.90 3.35 9.05
CA GLU A 76 -13.54 3.66 7.65
C GLU A 76 -12.12 3.19 7.34
N LEU A 77 -11.17 3.46 8.25
CA LEU A 77 -9.81 2.95 8.13
C LEU A 77 -9.78 1.43 7.99
N GLU A 78 -10.53 0.71 8.82
CA GLU A 78 -10.61 -0.75 8.76
C GLU A 78 -11.08 -1.22 7.38
N LYS A 79 -12.14 -0.60 6.83
CA LYS A 79 -12.64 -0.95 5.49
C LYS A 79 -11.61 -0.68 4.40
N ILE A 80 -10.87 0.42 4.49
CA ILE A 80 -9.82 0.77 3.53
C ILE A 80 -8.67 -0.24 3.60
N LEU A 81 -8.18 -0.54 4.80
CA LEU A 81 -7.11 -1.52 5.00
C LEU A 81 -7.54 -2.93 4.55
N ASP A 82 -8.76 -3.36 4.88
CA ASP A 82 -9.33 -4.63 4.40
C ASP A 82 -9.40 -4.66 2.86
N ASN A 83 -9.72 -3.55 2.20
CA ASN A 83 -9.71 -3.46 0.74
C ASN A 83 -8.30 -3.59 0.15
N MET A 84 -7.31 -2.94 0.77
CA MET A 84 -5.90 -3.06 0.39
C MET A 84 -5.37 -4.50 0.60
N VAL A 85 -5.82 -5.20 1.64
CA VAL A 85 -5.53 -6.63 1.83
C VAL A 85 -6.11 -7.46 0.69
N LYS A 86 -7.37 -7.22 0.29
CA LYS A 86 -7.99 -7.91 -0.87
C LYS A 86 -7.25 -7.66 -2.18
N LYS A 87 -6.67 -6.48 -2.35
CA LYS A 87 -5.82 -6.12 -3.50
C LYS A 87 -4.42 -6.73 -3.45
N GLY A 88 -4.03 -7.35 -2.32
CA GLY A 88 -2.70 -7.91 -2.11
C GLY A 88 -1.63 -6.87 -1.83
N THR A 89 -2.00 -5.63 -1.50
CA THR A 89 -1.04 -4.54 -1.23
C THR A 89 -0.64 -4.45 0.24
N LEU A 90 -1.34 -5.14 1.15
CA LEU A 90 -0.99 -5.26 2.56
C LEU A 90 -0.88 -6.72 3.00
N LEU A 91 0.03 -6.96 3.95
CA LEU A 91 0.01 -8.15 4.79
C LEU A 91 -1.08 -8.00 5.85
N TYR A 92 -1.65 -9.13 6.27
CA TYR A 92 -2.73 -9.18 7.23
C TYR A 92 -2.56 -10.32 8.21
N LYS A 93 -2.90 -10.06 9.48
CA LYS A 93 -3.03 -11.08 10.53
C LYS A 93 -4.23 -10.76 11.41
N LYS A 94 -4.92 -11.80 11.88
CA LYS A 94 -5.98 -11.69 12.89
C LYS A 94 -5.60 -12.50 14.13
N GLU A 95 -5.76 -11.90 15.31
CA GLU A 95 -5.61 -12.58 16.60
C GLU A 95 -6.86 -12.31 17.45
N GLY A 96 -7.71 -13.33 17.62
CA GLY A 96 -9.04 -13.14 18.20
C GLY A 96 -9.86 -12.15 17.37
N ASP A 97 -10.26 -11.04 17.99
CA ASP A 97 -11.00 -9.95 17.34
C ASP A 97 -10.11 -8.81 16.85
N LYS A 98 -8.79 -8.85 17.12
CA LYS A 98 -7.86 -7.81 16.71
C LYS A 98 -7.31 -8.07 15.31
N LYS A 99 -7.25 -7.01 14.50
CA LYS A 99 -6.70 -7.02 13.14
C LYS A 99 -5.37 -6.28 13.09
N TYR A 100 -4.43 -6.84 12.34
CA TYR A 100 -3.10 -6.30 12.17
C TYR A 100 -2.73 -6.19 10.69
N TYR A 101 -2.02 -5.13 10.32
CA TYR A 101 -1.70 -4.81 8.93
C TYR A 101 -0.25 -4.33 8.78
N ALA A 102 0.36 -4.57 7.62
CA ALA A 102 1.63 -3.98 7.22
C ALA A 102 1.70 -3.83 5.70
N ASN A 103 2.54 -2.93 5.18
CA ASN A 103 2.79 -2.86 3.75
C ASN A 103 3.33 -4.21 3.23
N ALA A 104 2.74 -4.73 2.16
CA ALA A 104 3.27 -5.93 1.51
C ALA A 104 4.60 -5.58 0.82
N LEU A 105 5.63 -6.38 1.07
CA LEU A 105 6.88 -6.35 0.31
C LEU A 105 6.56 -6.78 -1.12
N LEU A 106 6.13 -5.84 -1.95
CA LEU A 106 5.99 -6.04 -3.38
C LEU A 106 7.40 -6.19 -3.95
N ALA A 107 7.95 -7.40 -3.87
CA ALA A 107 9.02 -7.77 -4.78
C ALA A 107 8.44 -7.54 -6.18
N VAL A 108 9.05 -6.63 -6.93
CA VAL A 108 8.66 -6.35 -8.32
C VAL A 108 8.56 -7.65 -9.14
N GLY A 109 9.31 -8.71 -8.78
CA GLY A 109 9.19 -10.06 -9.35
C GLY A 109 7.96 -10.88 -8.93
N ILE A 110 7.31 -10.64 -7.79
CA ILE A 110 6.05 -11.32 -7.41
C ILE A 110 4.86 -10.68 -8.15
N ALA A 111 4.91 -9.38 -8.43
CA ALA A 111 3.95 -8.74 -9.33
C ALA A 111 4.01 -9.34 -10.74
N GLU A 112 5.20 -9.68 -11.26
CA GLU A 112 5.34 -10.43 -12.52
C GLU A 112 4.72 -11.84 -12.45
N PHE A 113 4.83 -12.53 -11.31
CA PHE A 113 4.16 -13.83 -11.10
C PHE A 113 2.63 -13.72 -10.91
N GLN A 114 2.14 -12.63 -10.31
CA GLN A 114 0.71 -12.35 -10.13
C GLN A 114 0.07 -11.76 -11.39
N LEU A 115 0.82 -11.10 -12.28
CA LEU A 115 0.35 -10.61 -13.58
C LEU A 115 0.02 -11.75 -14.55
N LYS A 116 0.64 -12.93 -14.42
CA LYS A 116 0.20 -14.14 -15.16
C LYS A 116 -1.21 -14.60 -14.80
N SER A 117 -1.75 -14.15 -13.66
CA SER A 117 -3.17 -14.33 -13.29
C SER A 117 -4.09 -13.25 -13.87
N PHE A 118 -3.54 -12.21 -14.49
CA PHE A 118 -4.25 -11.13 -15.19
C PHE A 118 -4.08 -11.18 -16.72
N ASP A 119 -3.53 -12.27 -17.26
CA ASP A 119 -3.43 -12.49 -18.70
C ASP A 119 -4.82 -12.71 -19.31
N LYS A 120 -5.38 -11.66 -19.92
CA LYS A 120 -6.08 -11.79 -21.22
C LYS A 120 -6.41 -10.51 -21.97
N GLU A 121 -5.92 -9.34 -21.59
CA GLU A 121 -6.30 -8.12 -22.32
C GLU A 121 -5.17 -7.10 -22.48
N PHE A 122 -3.97 -7.53 -22.88
CA PHE A 122 -2.97 -6.63 -23.48
C PHE A 122 -2.07 -7.41 -24.47
N LEU A 123 -2.58 -7.59 -25.69
CA LEU A 123 -1.81 -7.55 -26.94
C LEU A 123 -2.32 -6.35 -27.75
#